data_AF-A0A2S8ZKZ7-F1
#
_entry.id   AF-A0A2S8ZKZ7-F1
#
_cell.length_a   1.000
_cell.length_b   1.000
_cell.length_c   1.000
_cell.angle_alpha   90.00
_cell.angle_beta   90.00
_cell.angle_gamma   90.00
#
_symmetry.space_group_name_H-M   'P 1'
#
loop_
_entity.id
_entity.type
_entity.pdbx_description
1 polymer ?
#
loop_
_entity_poly.entity_id
_entity_poly.type
_entity_poly.pdbx_seq_one_letter_code
_entity_poly.pdbx_strand_id
1 'polypeptide(L)'
;MIINYMKSILIVGLTFLSLILYSQNNMNEQLNKLFLDLDLTSNPQAMANKSSLKFEHVVRKGISWGNTGGNINNFVASFSKHPLIQSRIKEGQISIIQKEEDVQFSNFSVNERISFNDEKDMISEYKQLTESFEKLGYRVKSSTIQNENFEIKSENTEILMEDNSNKSKLTIGYYTPSKDERNKEYFLALVFTNY
;
A
#
# COMPACT_ATOMS: atom_id res chain seq x y z
N MET A 1 50.65 4.92 10.33
CA MET A 1 49.87 3.79 9.76
C MET A 1 48.44 3.72 10.31
N ILE A 2 48.24 3.85 11.63
CA ILE A 2 46.92 3.77 12.31
C ILE A 2 45.92 4.84 11.83
N ILE A 3 46.37 6.07 11.57
CA ILE A 3 45.50 7.20 11.13
C ILE A 3 44.86 6.94 9.76
N ASN A 4 45.57 6.28 8.84
CA ASN A 4 45.01 5.94 7.52
C ASN A 4 43.97 4.81 7.64
N TYR A 5 44.17 3.88 8.58
CA TYR A 5 43.23 2.79 8.84
C TYR A 5 41.90 3.29 9.44
N MET A 6 41.97 4.22 10.41
CA MET A 6 40.78 4.85 11.00
C MET A 6 40.00 5.69 9.98
N LYS A 7 40.69 6.39 9.07
CA LYS A 7 40.04 7.14 7.98
C LYS A 7 39.32 6.22 7.00
N SER A 8 39.93 5.09 6.63
CA SER A 8 39.30 4.10 5.74
C SER A 8 38.05 3.48 6.36
N ILE A 9 38.07 3.15 7.66
CA ILE A 9 36.90 2.63 8.38
C ILE A 9 35.78 3.68 8.42
N LEU A 10 36.11 4.94 8.66
CA LEU A 10 35.13 6.03 8.73
C LEU A 10 34.50 6.34 7.37
N ILE A 11 35.29 6.28 6.28
CA ILE A 11 34.80 6.41 4.90
C ILE A 11 33.86 5.26 4.54
N VAL A 12 34.22 4.01 4.87
CA VAL A 12 33.37 2.84 4.65
C VAL A 12 32.08 2.91 5.47
N GLY A 13 32.15 3.37 6.72
CA GLY A 13 30.96 3.58 7.54
C GLY A 13 30.00 4.62 6.95
N LEU A 14 30.53 5.75 6.47
CA LEU A 14 29.75 6.81 5.83
C LEU A 14 29.11 6.36 4.50
N THR A 15 29.83 5.60 3.67
CA THR A 15 29.28 5.10 2.40
C THR A 15 28.15 4.10 2.66
N PHE A 16 28.32 3.17 3.61
CA PHE A 16 27.25 2.25 4.01
C PHE A 16 26.02 2.99 4.55
N LEU A 17 26.20 4.00 5.41
CA LEU A 17 25.08 4.79 5.94
C LEU A 17 24.35 5.54 4.82
N SER A 18 25.09 6.12 3.86
CA SER A 18 24.49 6.82 2.71
C SER A 18 23.68 5.90 1.79
N LEU A 19 24.11 4.64 1.62
CA LEU A 19 23.38 3.64 0.82
C LEU A 19 22.09 3.20 1.51
N ILE A 20 22.10 3.02 2.83
CA ILE A 20 20.91 2.69 3.62
C ILE A 20 19.88 3.83 3.54
N LEU A 21 20.32 5.08 3.74
CA LEU A 21 19.44 6.26 3.65
C LEU A 21 18.87 6.44 2.23
N TYR A 22 19.68 6.17 1.19
CA TYR A 22 19.21 6.22 -0.19
C TYR A 22 18.15 5.15 -0.50
N SER A 23 18.34 3.92 -0.01
CA SER A 23 17.36 2.83 -0.18
C SER A 23 16.03 3.12 0.53
N GLN A 24 16.08 3.74 1.72
CA GLN A 24 14.88 4.12 2.48
C GLN A 24 14.10 5.24 1.81
N ASN A 25 14.80 6.30 1.37
CA ASN A 25 14.17 7.38 0.62
C ASN A 25 13.50 6.88 -0.66
N ASN A 26 14.15 5.94 -1.38
CA ASN A 26 13.56 5.35 -2.57
C ASN A 26 12.30 4.53 -2.26
N MET A 27 12.27 3.74 -1.18
CA MET A 27 11.08 2.97 -0.78
C MET A 27 9.89 3.89 -0.47
N ASN A 28 10.09 4.90 0.37
CA ASN A 28 9.03 5.84 0.75
C ASN A 28 8.52 6.64 -0.47
N GLU A 29 9.40 7.05 -1.38
CA GLU A 29 9.00 7.74 -2.60
C GLU A 29 8.14 6.85 -3.52
N GLN A 30 8.51 5.57 -3.67
CA GLN A 30 7.75 4.61 -4.48
C GLN A 30 6.38 4.32 -3.86
N LEU A 31 6.30 4.15 -2.54
CA LEU A 31 5.03 3.94 -1.84
C LEU A 31 4.14 5.18 -1.90
N ASN A 32 4.68 6.37 -1.70
CA ASN A 32 3.90 7.61 -1.83
C ASN A 32 3.30 7.71 -3.24
N LYS A 33 4.10 7.46 -4.29
CA LYS A 33 3.62 7.43 -5.68
C LYS A 33 2.54 6.37 -5.91
N LEU A 34 2.67 5.19 -5.30
CA LEU A 34 1.66 4.13 -5.37
C LEU A 34 0.34 4.54 -4.74
N PHE A 35 0.35 5.40 -3.73
CA PHE A 35 -0.85 5.91 -3.09
C PHE A 35 -1.08 7.38 -3.42
N LEU A 36 -0.99 7.74 -4.71
CA LEU A 36 -1.39 9.05 -5.23
C LEU A 36 -0.67 10.25 -4.55
N ASP A 37 0.63 10.10 -4.32
CA ASP A 37 1.53 11.05 -3.68
C ASP A 37 1.13 11.43 -2.24
N LEU A 38 0.41 10.55 -1.53
CA LEU A 38 0.14 10.73 -0.10
C LEU A 38 1.43 10.61 0.72
N ASP A 39 1.62 11.52 1.68
CA ASP A 39 2.73 11.50 2.63
C ASP A 39 2.47 10.44 3.71
N LEU A 40 2.91 9.21 3.46
CA LEU A 40 2.75 8.05 4.36
C LEU A 40 3.54 8.17 5.67
N THR A 41 4.33 9.23 5.86
CA THR A 41 5.01 9.50 7.14
C THR A 41 4.21 10.41 8.06
N SER A 42 3.14 11.02 7.53
CA SER A 42 2.28 11.94 8.27
C SER A 42 1.07 11.23 8.88
N ASN A 43 0.50 11.82 9.93
CA ASN A 43 -0.76 11.31 10.49
C ASN A 43 -1.92 11.42 9.47
N PRO A 44 -2.94 10.56 9.56
CA PRO A 44 -4.05 10.49 8.60
C PRO A 44 -4.72 11.82 8.26
N GLN A 45 -4.97 12.68 9.24
CA GLN A 45 -5.61 13.97 9.02
C GLN A 45 -4.72 14.91 8.22
N ALA A 46 -3.42 14.97 8.55
CA ALA A 46 -2.45 15.77 7.82
C ALA A 46 -2.24 15.23 6.40
N MET A 47 -2.20 13.91 6.25
CA MET A 47 -2.10 13.21 4.98
C MET A 47 -3.26 13.59 4.05
N ALA A 48 -4.51 13.51 4.54
CA ALA A 48 -5.70 13.91 3.79
C ALA A 48 -5.69 15.40 3.41
N ASN A 49 -5.32 16.28 4.35
CA ASN A 49 -5.35 17.74 4.14
C ASN A 49 -4.28 18.24 3.16
N LYS A 50 -3.11 17.59 3.11
CA LYS A 50 -2.01 17.97 2.21
C LYS A 50 -2.16 17.36 0.81
N SER A 51 -3.02 16.36 0.64
CA SER A 51 -3.23 15.70 -0.64
C SER A 51 -3.82 16.65 -1.68
N SER A 52 -3.51 16.39 -2.95
CA SER A 52 -4.20 17.03 -4.08
C SER A 52 -5.63 16.49 -4.29
N LEU A 53 -5.95 15.33 -3.71
CA LEU A 53 -7.27 14.72 -3.75
C LEU A 53 -8.23 15.39 -2.77
N LYS A 54 -9.51 15.43 -3.14
CA LYS A 54 -10.57 15.95 -2.27
C LYS A 54 -11.08 14.83 -1.37
N PHE A 55 -10.51 14.71 -0.18
CA PHE A 55 -10.96 13.76 0.82
C PHE A 55 -12.21 14.24 1.56
N GLU A 56 -13.15 13.32 1.74
CA GLU A 56 -14.30 13.48 2.63
C GLU A 56 -14.03 12.72 3.93
N HIS A 57 -14.22 13.39 5.07
CA HIS A 57 -14.08 12.76 6.38
C HIS A 57 -15.40 12.09 6.80
N VAL A 58 -15.34 10.78 7.00
CA VAL A 58 -16.45 9.93 7.41
C VAL A 58 -16.09 9.23 8.71
N VAL A 59 -16.83 9.51 9.78
CA VAL A 59 -16.68 8.78 11.04
C VAL A 59 -17.67 7.63 11.05
N ARG A 60 -17.18 6.39 11.14
CA ARG A 60 -18.03 5.20 11.28
C ARG A 60 -17.87 4.62 12.68
N LYS A 61 -18.98 4.19 13.28
CA LYS A 61 -18.93 3.35 14.49
C LYS A 61 -18.44 1.97 14.09
N GLY A 62 -17.31 1.52 14.64
CA GLY A 62 -16.81 0.16 14.38
C GLY A 62 -17.76 -0.90 14.94
N ILE A 63 -17.98 -1.99 14.20
CA ILE A 63 -18.67 -3.19 14.71
C ILE A 63 -17.63 -3.99 15.49
N SER A 64 -17.72 -3.97 16.81
CA SER A 64 -16.81 -4.66 17.71
C SER A 64 -17.21 -6.14 17.84
N TRP A 65 -16.42 -7.06 17.28
CA TRP A 65 -16.44 -8.47 17.70
C TRP A 65 -15.47 -8.60 18.89
N GLY A 66 -15.91 -8.15 20.06
CA GLY A 66 -15.15 -8.25 21.32
C GLY A 66 -14.70 -6.89 21.89
N ASN A 67 -15.46 -6.39 22.86
CA ASN A 67 -15.13 -5.44 23.94
C ASN A 67 -14.22 -4.20 23.76
N THR A 68 -13.91 -3.75 22.55
CA THR A 68 -13.57 -2.34 22.30
C THR A 68 -14.42 -1.81 21.17
N GLY A 69 -15.46 -1.05 21.53
CA GLY A 69 -16.10 -0.11 20.62
C GLY A 69 -15.18 1.10 20.45
N GLY A 70 -15.02 1.58 19.23
CA GLY A 70 -14.21 2.76 18.93
C GLY A 70 -14.67 3.41 17.64
N ASN A 71 -14.46 4.71 17.52
CA ASN A 71 -14.71 5.41 16.27
C ASN A 71 -13.61 5.05 15.25
N ILE A 72 -14.02 4.86 14.01
CA ILE A 72 -13.10 4.70 12.88
C ILE A 72 -13.06 6.03 12.15
N ASN A 73 -11.90 6.69 12.19
CA ASN A 73 -11.64 7.86 11.37
C ASN A 73 -11.32 7.35 9.96
N ASN A 74 -12.16 7.74 8.99
CA ASN A 74 -12.01 7.32 7.61
C ASN A 74 -12.06 8.54 6.70
N PHE A 75 -11.00 8.75 5.92
CA PHE A 75 -10.97 9.78 4.87
C PHE A 75 -11.08 9.07 3.53
N VAL A 76 -12.05 9.45 2.69
CA VAL A 76 -12.27 8.79 1.40
C VAL A 76 -12.19 9.80 0.27
N ALA A 77 -11.51 9.46 -0.82
CA ALA A 77 -11.48 10.23 -2.04
C ALA A 77 -11.65 9.32 -3.26
N SER A 78 -12.18 9.87 -4.33
CA SER A 78 -12.23 9.21 -5.64
C SER A 78 -11.23 9.83 -6.61
N PHE A 79 -10.73 9.03 -7.54
CA PHE A 79 -9.83 9.46 -8.59
C PHE A 79 -10.16 8.75 -9.90
N SER A 80 -9.72 9.33 -11.02
CA SER A 80 -9.95 8.79 -12.36
C SER A 80 -8.66 8.50 -13.12
N LYS A 81 -7.50 8.76 -12.51
CA LYS A 81 -6.16 8.47 -13.04
C LYS A 81 -5.24 8.07 -11.90
N HIS A 82 -4.34 7.13 -12.17
CA HIS A 82 -3.34 6.66 -11.22
C HIS A 82 -1.94 6.74 -11.86
N PRO A 83 -0.92 7.32 -11.20
CA PRO A 83 0.37 7.62 -11.83
C PRO A 83 1.16 6.37 -12.23
N LEU A 84 0.94 5.24 -11.55
CA LEU A 84 1.63 3.97 -11.83
C LEU A 84 0.79 2.96 -12.62
N ILE A 85 -0.46 3.26 -12.98
CA ILE A 85 -1.31 2.38 -13.79
C ILE A 85 -1.32 2.87 -15.22
N GLN A 86 -0.98 2.00 -16.17
CA GLN A 86 -0.92 2.37 -17.59
C GLN A 86 -2.26 2.17 -18.30
N SER A 87 -2.98 1.12 -17.89
CA SER A 87 -4.27 0.74 -18.42
C SER A 87 -5.36 1.75 -18.06
N ARG A 88 -6.41 1.81 -18.87
CA ARG A 88 -7.52 2.74 -18.61
C ARG A 88 -8.35 2.25 -17.44
N ILE A 89 -8.35 3.00 -16.35
CA ILE A 89 -9.21 2.71 -15.19
C ILE A 89 -10.63 3.23 -15.42
N LYS A 90 -11.62 2.52 -14.88
CA LYS A 90 -13.03 2.91 -14.86
C LYS A 90 -13.28 3.94 -13.76
N GLU A 91 -12.83 3.60 -12.55
CA GLU A 91 -12.92 4.43 -11.35
C GLU A 91 -11.89 3.97 -10.33
N GLY A 92 -11.48 4.89 -9.47
CA GLY A 92 -10.59 4.61 -8.36
C GLY A 92 -11.13 5.23 -7.08
N GLN A 93 -10.93 4.54 -5.96
CA GLN A 93 -11.22 5.05 -4.63
C GLN A 93 -10.04 4.79 -3.72
N ILE A 94 -9.65 5.79 -2.96
CA ILE A 94 -8.62 5.68 -1.92
C ILE A 94 -9.23 6.07 -0.58
N SER A 95 -8.82 5.37 0.47
CA SER A 95 -9.26 5.63 1.83
C SER A 95 -8.10 5.57 2.81
N ILE A 96 -8.11 6.46 3.80
CA ILE A 96 -7.17 6.47 4.92
C ILE A 96 -7.96 6.12 6.17
N ILE A 97 -7.63 5.01 6.80
CA ILE A 97 -8.37 4.46 7.95
C ILE A 97 -7.47 4.41 9.16
N GLN A 98 -7.94 4.99 10.27
CA GLN A 98 -7.33 4.86 11.58
C GLN A 98 -8.40 4.64 12.64
N LYS A 99 -8.25 3.57 13.43
CA LYS A 99 -9.12 3.35 14.59
C LYS A 99 -8.66 4.24 15.75
N GLU A 100 -9.58 4.59 16.62
CA GLU A 100 -9.29 5.39 17.81
C GLU A 100 -8.20 4.77 18.71
N GLU A 101 -8.23 3.45 18.89
CA GLU A 101 -7.23 2.68 19.66
C GLU A 101 -5.82 2.69 19.03
N ASP A 102 -5.73 2.94 17.73
CA ASP A 102 -4.50 2.96 16.94
C ASP A 102 -3.82 4.34 16.94
N VAL A 103 -4.53 5.40 17.35
CA VAL A 103 -4.01 6.78 17.37
C VAL A 103 -2.75 6.90 18.24
N GLN A 104 -2.74 6.26 19.41
CA GLN A 104 -1.62 6.33 20.36
C GLN A 104 -0.34 5.66 19.82
N PHE A 105 -0.49 4.70 18.90
CA PHE A 105 0.62 3.99 18.26
C PHE A 105 0.98 4.61 16.90
N SER A 106 0.21 5.60 16.45
CA SER A 106 0.29 6.17 15.09
C SER A 106 0.00 5.15 13.99
N ASN A 107 -0.77 4.10 14.30
CA ASN A 107 -1.08 3.05 13.33
C ASN A 107 -2.21 3.49 12.41
N PHE A 108 -2.11 3.11 11.14
CA PHE A 108 -3.13 3.42 10.14
C PHE A 108 -3.03 2.47 8.94
N SER A 109 -4.05 2.52 8.10
CA SER A 109 -4.01 1.89 6.78
C SER A 109 -4.46 2.84 5.69
N VAL A 110 -3.86 2.69 4.51
CA VAL A 110 -4.30 3.34 3.27
C VAL A 110 -4.77 2.24 2.34
N ASN A 111 -6.02 2.29 1.93
CA ASN A 111 -6.63 1.29 1.05
C ASN A 111 -7.05 1.95 -0.25
N GLU A 112 -6.62 1.38 -1.36
CA GLU A 112 -6.98 1.79 -2.69
C GLU A 112 -7.73 0.66 -3.41
N ARG A 113 -8.79 1.02 -4.12
CA ARG A 113 -9.53 0.14 -5.02
C ARG A 113 -9.52 0.76 -6.41
N ILE A 114 -9.00 0.04 -7.38
CA ILE A 114 -8.88 0.49 -8.78
C ILE A 114 -9.71 -0.45 -9.65
N SER A 115 -10.76 0.06 -10.28
CA SER A 115 -11.64 -0.73 -11.13
C SER A 115 -11.28 -0.61 -12.60
N PHE A 116 -11.41 -1.72 -13.33
CA PHE A 116 -11.08 -1.87 -14.75
C PHE A 116 -12.31 -2.32 -15.54
N ASN A 117 -12.29 -2.05 -16.84
CA ASN A 117 -13.32 -2.57 -17.74
C ASN A 117 -13.02 -4.01 -18.16
N ASP A 118 -11.73 -4.37 -18.18
CA ASP A 118 -11.23 -5.63 -18.74
C ASP A 118 -10.36 -6.39 -17.74
N GLU A 119 -10.56 -7.71 -17.69
CA GLU A 119 -9.80 -8.62 -16.82
C GLU A 119 -8.30 -8.61 -17.12
N LYS A 120 -7.94 -8.55 -18.41
CA LYS A 120 -6.55 -8.61 -18.86
C LYS A 120 -5.74 -7.41 -18.38
N ASP A 121 -6.34 -6.23 -18.43
CA ASP A 121 -5.73 -5.00 -17.94
C ASP A 121 -5.47 -5.10 -16.45
N MET A 122 -6.48 -5.48 -15.66
CA MET A 122 -6.33 -5.71 -14.22
C MET A 122 -5.19 -6.69 -13.90
N ILE A 123 -5.16 -7.87 -14.54
CA ILE A 123 -4.11 -8.88 -14.30
C ILE A 123 -2.73 -8.36 -14.73
N SER A 124 -2.63 -7.63 -15.83
CA SER A 124 -1.36 -7.06 -16.31
C SER A 124 -0.82 -6.03 -15.32
N GLU A 125 -1.66 -5.11 -14.87
CA GLU A 125 -1.30 -4.09 -13.89
C GLU A 125 -0.94 -4.70 -12.53
N TYR A 126 -1.67 -5.74 -12.09
CA TYR A 126 -1.32 -6.50 -10.88
C TYR A 126 0.13 -7.01 -10.95
N LYS A 127 0.48 -7.72 -12.03
CA LYS A 127 1.83 -8.30 -12.19
C LYS A 127 2.91 -7.25 -12.24
N GLN A 128 2.67 -6.17 -12.98
CA GLN A 128 3.61 -5.05 -13.09
C GLN A 128 3.87 -4.40 -11.73
N LEU A 129 2.81 -4.15 -10.95
CA LEU A 129 2.94 -3.57 -9.62
C LEU A 129 3.64 -4.54 -8.66
N THR A 130 3.25 -5.81 -8.61
CA THR A 130 3.90 -6.78 -7.73
C THR A 130 5.39 -6.91 -8.04
N GLU A 131 5.78 -7.09 -9.30
CA GLU A 131 7.18 -7.21 -9.71
C GLU A 131 8.02 -5.96 -9.34
N SER A 132 7.41 -4.77 -9.36
CA SER A 132 8.07 -3.51 -9.03
C SER A 132 8.29 -3.35 -7.53
N PHE A 133 7.32 -3.76 -6.70
CA PHE A 133 7.35 -3.54 -5.26
C PHE A 133 7.94 -4.70 -4.46
N GLU A 134 7.95 -5.93 -5.00
CA GLU A 134 8.52 -7.10 -4.32
C GLU A 134 9.99 -6.88 -3.91
N LYS A 135 10.74 -6.14 -4.73
CA LYS A 135 12.15 -5.81 -4.49
C LYS A 135 12.38 -4.89 -3.28
N LEU A 136 11.32 -4.23 -2.80
CA LEU A 136 11.37 -3.34 -1.65
C LEU A 136 11.13 -4.09 -0.32
N GLY A 137 10.56 -5.29 -0.37
CA GLY A 137 10.26 -6.07 0.82
C GLY A 137 11.44 -6.92 1.29
N TYR A 138 11.55 -7.11 2.61
CA TYR A 138 12.44 -8.13 3.18
C TYR A 138 11.80 -9.53 3.13
N ARG A 139 10.47 -9.60 2.99
CA ARG A 139 9.71 -10.84 2.84
C ARG A 139 8.48 -10.62 1.97
N VAL A 140 8.26 -11.55 1.05
CA VAL A 140 7.10 -11.60 0.17
C VAL A 140 6.31 -12.89 0.43
N LYS A 141 4.98 -12.80 0.43
CA LYS A 141 4.07 -13.96 0.48
C LYS A 141 3.00 -13.79 -0.57
N SER A 142 2.79 -14.81 -1.40
CA SER A 142 1.71 -14.81 -2.38
C SER A 142 0.70 -15.90 -2.04
N SER A 143 -0.57 -15.60 -2.26
CA SER A 143 -1.68 -16.51 -2.06
C SER A 143 -2.62 -16.44 -3.26
N THR A 144 -3.08 -17.62 -3.70
CA THR A 144 -3.97 -17.75 -4.85
C THR A 144 -5.18 -18.56 -4.42
N ILE A 145 -6.37 -18.06 -4.73
CA ILE A 145 -7.62 -18.80 -4.56
C ILE A 145 -8.11 -19.21 -5.94
N GLN A 146 -8.37 -20.50 -6.11
CA GLN A 146 -8.88 -21.09 -7.35
C GLN A 146 -10.28 -21.66 -7.14
N ASN A 147 -11.06 -21.76 -8.21
CA ASN A 147 -12.32 -22.51 -8.21
C ASN A 147 -12.10 -24.01 -8.44
N GLU A 148 -13.17 -24.79 -8.43
CA GLU A 148 -13.14 -26.25 -8.68
C GLU A 148 -12.61 -26.62 -10.08
N ASN A 149 -12.65 -25.68 -11.02
CA ASN A 149 -12.12 -25.81 -12.39
C ASN A 149 -10.67 -25.31 -12.51
N PHE A 150 -9.98 -25.04 -11.40
CA PHE A 150 -8.62 -24.48 -11.33
C PHE A 150 -8.46 -23.08 -11.94
N GLU A 151 -9.56 -22.35 -12.18
CA GLU A 151 -9.51 -20.95 -12.60
C GLU A 151 -9.22 -20.06 -11.38
N ILE A 152 -8.29 -19.11 -11.53
CA ILE A 152 -7.91 -18.19 -10.45
C ILE A 152 -9.04 -17.18 -10.22
N LYS A 153 -9.56 -17.17 -8.98
CA LYS A 153 -10.58 -16.22 -8.49
C LYS A 153 -9.96 -14.98 -7.86
N SER A 154 -8.83 -15.12 -7.21
CA SER A 154 -8.12 -14.00 -6.62
C SER A 154 -6.67 -14.36 -6.38
N GLU A 155 -5.83 -13.35 -6.42
CA GLU A 155 -4.43 -13.46 -6.04
C GLU A 155 -4.08 -12.27 -5.15
N ASN A 156 -3.32 -12.53 -4.09
CA ASN A 156 -2.82 -11.49 -3.19
C ASN A 156 -1.33 -11.71 -2.97
N THR A 157 -0.55 -10.66 -3.11
CA THR A 157 0.87 -10.58 -2.77
C THR A 157 1.05 -9.62 -1.61
N GLU A 158 1.55 -10.13 -0.49
CA GLU A 158 1.94 -9.37 0.69
C GLU A 158 3.44 -9.12 0.70
N ILE A 159 3.84 -7.86 0.82
CA ILE A 159 5.22 -7.39 0.85
C ILE A 159 5.43 -6.75 2.23
N LEU A 160 6.23 -7.40 3.06
CA LEU A 160 6.60 -6.92 4.38
C LEU A 160 7.87 -6.07 4.26
N MET A 161 7.81 -4.88 4.84
CA MET A 161 8.85 -3.86 4.78
C MET A 161 9.27 -3.47 6.20
N GLU A 162 10.56 -3.18 6.39
CA GLU A 162 11.13 -2.78 7.68
C GLU A 162 11.91 -1.48 7.49
N ASP A 163 11.56 -0.45 8.26
CA ASP A 163 12.32 0.79 8.33
C ASP A 163 12.65 1.13 9.79
N ASN A 164 13.92 0.97 10.17
CA ASN A 164 14.63 1.44 11.37
C ASN A 164 13.96 1.27 12.76
N SER A 165 12.74 0.74 12.86
CA SER A 165 11.98 0.39 14.07
C SER A 165 10.53 -0.02 13.77
N ASN A 166 9.94 0.43 12.64
CA ASN A 166 8.53 0.19 12.33
C ASN A 166 8.38 -0.85 11.22
N LYS A 167 7.43 -1.77 11.42
CA LYS A 167 7.03 -2.72 10.40
C LYS A 167 5.93 -2.08 9.58
N SER A 168 6.00 -2.26 8.26
CA SER A 168 4.88 -1.93 7.40
C SER A 168 4.60 -3.08 6.45
N LYS A 169 3.38 -3.10 5.92
CA LYS A 169 2.94 -4.12 4.99
C LYS A 169 2.25 -3.46 3.82
N LEU A 170 2.63 -3.86 2.61
CA LEU A 170 1.88 -3.59 1.40
C LEU A 170 1.23 -4.90 0.95
N THR A 171 -0.07 -4.87 0.70
CA THR A 171 -0.80 -5.96 0.06
C THR A 171 -1.32 -5.47 -1.27
N ILE A 172 -0.99 -6.18 -2.34
CA ILE A 172 -1.50 -5.95 -3.69
C ILE A 172 -2.30 -7.19 -4.06
N GLY A 173 -3.55 -7.02 -4.46
CA GLY A 173 -4.38 -8.15 -4.86
C GLY A 173 -5.41 -7.81 -5.90
N TYR A 174 -5.97 -8.85 -6.52
CA TYR A 174 -7.10 -8.72 -7.43
C TYR A 174 -8.16 -9.77 -7.15
N TYR A 175 -9.38 -9.48 -7.58
CA TYR A 175 -10.51 -10.40 -7.57
C TYR A 175 -11.14 -10.47 -8.95
N THR A 176 -11.34 -11.68 -9.46
CA THR A 176 -12.11 -11.94 -10.68
C THR A 176 -13.54 -12.36 -10.30
N PRO A 177 -14.56 -11.63 -10.77
CA PRO A 177 -15.95 -11.99 -10.53
C PRO A 177 -16.30 -13.33 -11.20
N SER A 178 -17.27 -14.05 -10.64
CA SER A 178 -17.75 -15.28 -11.26
C SER A 178 -18.36 -14.99 -12.64
N LYS A 179 -18.28 -15.94 -13.58
CA LYS A 179 -18.85 -15.79 -14.93
C LYS A 179 -20.35 -15.47 -14.92
N ASP A 180 -21.05 -15.89 -13.87
CA ASP A 180 -22.50 -15.74 -13.66
C ASP A 180 -22.90 -14.44 -12.93
N GLU A 181 -21.94 -13.62 -12.48
CA GLU A 181 -22.24 -12.34 -11.85
C GLU A 181 -22.63 -11.30 -12.91
N ARG A 182 -23.85 -10.73 -12.76
CA ARG A 182 -24.41 -9.74 -13.70
C ARG A 182 -23.62 -8.43 -13.72
N ASN A 183 -22.93 -8.11 -12.63
CA ASN A 183 -22.07 -6.93 -12.50
C ASN A 183 -20.63 -7.40 -12.32
N LYS A 184 -19.96 -7.74 -13.44
CA LYS A 184 -18.55 -8.09 -13.42
C LYS A 184 -17.74 -6.85 -13.02
N GLU A 185 -17.18 -6.87 -11.82
CA GLU A 185 -16.24 -5.84 -11.35
C GLU A 185 -14.83 -6.43 -11.31
N TYR A 186 -14.00 -6.04 -12.27
CA TYR A 186 -12.57 -6.29 -12.24
C TYR A 186 -11.90 -5.18 -11.44
N PHE A 187 -11.22 -5.51 -10.35
CA PHE A 187 -10.52 -4.50 -9.57
C PHE A 187 -9.23 -5.01 -8.93
N LEU A 188 -8.29 -4.07 -8.77
CA LEU A 188 -7.14 -4.18 -7.88
C LEU A 188 -7.49 -3.62 -6.51
N ALA A 189 -7.01 -4.28 -5.46
CA ALA A 189 -7.01 -3.81 -4.09
C ALA A 189 -5.55 -3.62 -3.64
N LEU A 190 -5.20 -2.40 -3.27
CA LEU A 190 -3.90 -2.06 -2.70
C LEU A 190 -4.11 -1.64 -1.25
N VAL A 191 -3.34 -2.20 -0.32
CA VAL A 191 -3.46 -1.90 1.10
C VAL A 191 -2.07 -1.68 1.68
N PHE A 192 -1.79 -0.47 2.14
CA PHE A 192 -0.65 -0.18 2.99
C PHE A 192 -1.10 -0.17 4.45
N THR A 193 -0.36 -0.84 5.33
CA THR A 193 -0.57 -0.83 6.78
C THR A 193 0.70 -0.41 7.48
N ASN A 194 0.60 0.61 8.32
CA ASN A 194 1.64 1.06 9.23
C ASN A 194 1.33 0.53 10.65
N TYR A 195 2.31 -0.14 11.26
CA TYR A 195 2.20 -0.78 12.57
C TYR A 195 3.01 -0.09 13.66
#